data_AF-A0A066WW83-F1
#
_entry.id   AF-A0A066WW83-F1
#
_cell.length_a   1.000
_cell.length_b   1.000
_cell.length_c   1.000
_cell.angle_alpha   90.00
_cell.angle_beta   90.00
_cell.angle_gamma   90.00
#
_symmetry.space_group_name_H-M   'P 1'
#
loop_
_entity.id
_entity.type
_entity.pdbx_description
1 polymer ?
#
loop_
_entity_poly.entity_id
_entity_poly.type
_entity_poly.pdbx_seq_one_letter_code
_entity_poly.pdbx_strand_id
1 'polypeptide(L)'
;MRVAMEPIKIYGHVAGPHPWKVIILLKELGVPYQIEFLTAEEMKVAPYIDICPNGRAPTIVDPNHDITLWEFHTDQDITSVHEHYGNMVRWVLGVVERQLVKTGHPYLVGDKCTYADLMYIPFHLVLADKLMRNVSNDFEQEWKEKFPRCYEWNMRIVRRESVQQALEEKYRAMDTAGWPR
;
A
#
# COMPACT_ATOMS: atom_id res chain seq x y z
N MET A 1 17.37 30.54 -3.97
CA MET A 1 16.41 29.90 -4.89
C MET A 1 16.33 28.43 -4.50
N ARG A 2 15.17 27.91 -4.07
CA ARG A 2 15.00 26.45 -4.00
C ARG A 2 14.93 25.97 -5.45
N VAL A 3 15.85 25.10 -5.86
CA VAL A 3 15.76 24.41 -7.15
C VAL A 3 14.42 23.66 -7.15
N ALA A 4 13.63 23.82 -8.21
CA ALA A 4 12.37 23.09 -8.34
C ALA A 4 12.70 21.59 -8.42
N MET A 5 12.14 20.77 -7.53
CA MET A 5 12.37 19.33 -7.55
C MET A 5 11.75 18.74 -8.82
N GLU A 6 12.52 17.91 -9.50
CA GLU A 6 12.03 17.10 -10.60
C GLU A 6 11.12 15.98 -10.06
N PRO A 7 10.06 15.60 -10.79
CA PRO A 7 9.15 14.55 -10.35
C PRO A 7 9.87 13.22 -10.14
N ILE A 8 9.60 12.56 -9.02
CA ILE A 8 10.04 11.18 -8.76
C ILE A 8 9.36 10.24 -9.76
N LYS A 9 10.14 9.44 -10.50
CA LYS A 9 9.58 8.45 -11.42
C LYS A 9 9.33 7.13 -10.68
N ILE A 10 8.14 6.57 -10.88
CA ILE A 10 7.70 5.32 -10.25
C ILE A 10 7.27 4.36 -11.34
N TYR A 11 7.77 3.13 -11.28
CA TYR A 11 7.20 2.01 -12.04
C TYR A 11 6.32 1.19 -11.11
N GLY A 12 5.09 0.92 -11.53
CA GLY A 12 4.08 0.28 -10.69
C GLY A 12 3.23 -0.74 -11.44
N HIS A 13 2.64 -1.68 -10.71
CA HIS A 13 1.49 -2.43 -11.21
C HIS A 13 0.21 -1.87 -10.60
N VAL A 14 -0.79 -1.59 -11.43
CA VAL A 14 -1.98 -0.83 -11.03
C VAL A 14 -2.78 -1.48 -9.89
N ALA A 15 -2.89 -2.81 -9.90
CA ALA A 15 -3.63 -3.55 -8.88
C ALA A 15 -2.82 -3.80 -7.59
N GLY A 16 -1.50 -3.67 -7.64
CA GLY A 16 -0.62 -4.04 -6.52
C GLY A 16 -0.66 -2.99 -5.41
N PRO A 17 -0.69 -3.37 -4.12
CA PRO A 17 -0.75 -2.40 -3.02
C PRO A 17 0.56 -1.62 -2.82
N HIS A 18 1.71 -2.17 -3.22
CA HIS A 18 3.02 -1.57 -2.93
C HIS A 18 3.26 -0.22 -3.62
N PRO A 19 3.02 -0.05 -4.95
CA PRO A 19 3.17 1.26 -5.60
C PRO A 19 2.31 2.36 -4.95
N TRP A 20 1.10 2.01 -4.49
CA TRP A 20 0.20 2.96 -3.83
C TRP A 20 0.69 3.42 -2.45
N LYS A 21 1.58 2.66 -1.77
CA LYS A 21 2.24 3.15 -0.55
C LYS A 21 3.11 4.36 -0.84
N VAL A 22 3.89 4.26 -1.92
CA VAL A 22 4.80 5.30 -2.37
C VAL A 22 4.00 6.54 -2.79
N ILE A 23 2.93 6.35 -3.57
CA ILE A 23 2.07 7.44 -4.01
C ILE A 23 1.43 8.18 -2.82
N ILE A 24 0.86 7.46 -1.86
CA ILE A 24 0.27 8.08 -0.66
C ILE A 24 1.32 8.91 0.07
N LEU A 25 2.53 8.39 0.25
CA LEU A 25 3.61 9.12 0.92
C LEU A 25 4.01 10.38 0.15
N LEU A 26 4.20 10.30 -1.16
CA LEU A 26 4.60 11.46 -1.97
C LEU A 26 3.52 12.53 -1.98
N LYS A 27 2.24 12.15 -2.06
CA LYS A 27 1.12 13.09 -1.91
C LYS A 27 1.09 13.73 -0.52
N GLU A 28 1.26 12.95 0.54
CA GLU A 28 1.31 13.46 1.91
C GLU A 28 2.44 14.48 2.11
N LEU A 29 3.59 14.27 1.46
CA LEU A 29 4.74 15.16 1.52
C LEU A 29 4.68 16.32 0.50
N GLY A 30 3.68 16.33 -0.40
CA GLY A 30 3.60 17.31 -1.50
C GLY A 30 4.75 17.19 -2.50
N VAL A 31 5.35 16.00 -2.64
CA VAL A 31 6.46 15.73 -3.57
C VAL A 31 5.89 15.36 -4.94
N PRO A 32 6.30 16.04 -6.03
CA PRO A 32 5.84 15.71 -7.37
C PRO A 32 6.33 14.33 -7.80
N TYR A 33 5.50 13.59 -8.55
CA TYR A 33 5.86 12.28 -9.08
C TYR A 33 5.17 12.00 -10.42
N GLN A 34 5.71 11.01 -11.13
CA GLN A 34 5.12 10.43 -12.33
C GLN A 34 5.12 8.91 -12.17
N ILE A 35 3.98 8.26 -12.41
CA ILE A 35 3.88 6.80 -12.38
C ILE A 35 3.67 6.23 -13.78
N GLU A 36 4.44 5.19 -14.09
CA GLU A 36 4.32 4.35 -15.27
C GLU A 36 3.79 2.98 -14.82
N PHE A 37 2.58 2.64 -15.26
CA PHE A 37 1.99 1.35 -14.96
C PHE A 37 2.43 0.31 -15.98
N LEU A 38 2.97 -0.80 -15.48
CA LEU A 38 3.40 -1.95 -16.27
C LEU A 38 2.48 -3.14 -16.02
N THR A 39 2.29 -3.99 -17.03
CA THR A 39 1.64 -5.29 -16.88
C THR A 39 2.54 -6.29 -16.12
N ALA A 40 1.97 -7.41 -15.71
CA ALA A 40 2.74 -8.48 -15.09
C ALA A 40 3.84 -9.01 -16.01
N GLU A 41 3.57 -9.06 -17.32
CA GLU A 41 4.49 -9.51 -18.37
C GLU A 41 5.59 -8.49 -18.64
N GLU A 42 5.23 -7.21 -18.78
CA GLU A 42 6.18 -6.11 -19.00
C GLU A 42 7.20 -6.00 -17.86
N MET A 43 6.77 -6.28 -16.62
CA MET A 43 7.67 -6.32 -15.48
C MET A 43 8.72 -7.45 -15.55
N LYS A 44 8.59 -8.44 -16.43
CA LYS A 44 9.53 -9.58 -16.51
C LYS A 44 10.50 -9.50 -17.68
N VAL A 45 10.45 -8.43 -18.46
CA VAL A 45 11.27 -8.26 -19.67
C VAL A 45 12.00 -6.92 -19.67
N ALA A 46 12.99 -6.80 -20.55
CA ALA A 46 13.64 -5.53 -20.83
C ALA A 46 12.62 -4.56 -21.49
N PRO A 47 12.69 -3.25 -21.23
CA PRO A 47 13.78 -2.57 -20.50
C PRO A 47 13.60 -2.57 -18.97
N TYR A 48 12.49 -3.07 -18.43
CA TYR A 48 12.21 -2.92 -17.00
C TYR A 48 13.17 -3.73 -16.12
N ILE A 49 13.50 -4.96 -16.49
CA ILE A 49 14.42 -5.79 -15.71
C ILE A 49 15.85 -5.24 -15.66
N ASP A 50 16.23 -4.37 -16.61
CA ASP A 50 17.53 -3.69 -16.58
C ASP A 50 17.58 -2.64 -15.46
N ILE A 51 16.42 -2.12 -15.06
CA ILE A 51 16.24 -1.17 -13.95
C ILE A 51 15.98 -1.92 -12.64
N CYS A 52 15.10 -2.91 -12.67
CA CYS A 52 14.73 -3.76 -11.53
C CYS A 52 14.95 -5.23 -11.90
N PRO A 53 16.14 -5.80 -11.63
CA PRO A 53 16.45 -7.19 -11.99
C PRO A 53 15.48 -8.24 -11.43
N ASN A 54 14.77 -7.90 -10.35
CA ASN A 54 13.73 -8.75 -9.76
C ASN A 54 12.44 -8.79 -10.58
N GLY A 55 12.24 -7.83 -11.47
CA GLY A 55 11.03 -7.70 -12.27
C GLY A 55 9.77 -7.55 -11.42
N ARG A 56 9.86 -6.77 -10.34
CA ARG A 56 8.74 -6.50 -9.41
C ARG A 56 8.60 -5.02 -9.16
N ALA A 57 7.37 -4.58 -8.89
CA ALA A 57 7.04 -3.20 -8.57
C ALA A 57 6.78 -3.02 -7.06
N PRO A 58 7.00 -1.82 -6.49
CA PRO A 58 7.43 -0.60 -7.18
C PRO A 58 8.94 -0.52 -7.40
N THR A 59 9.33 0.22 -8.44
CA THR A 59 10.68 0.76 -8.58
C THR A 59 10.60 2.28 -8.58
N ILE A 60 11.41 2.94 -7.77
CA ILE A 60 11.49 4.38 -7.62
C ILE A 60 12.80 4.85 -8.25
N VAL A 61 12.73 5.83 -9.13
CA VAL A 61 13.89 6.52 -9.70
C VAL A 61 13.78 7.99 -9.29
N ASP A 62 14.74 8.45 -8.49
CA ASP A 62 14.85 9.83 -8.04
C ASP A 62 15.91 10.58 -8.87
N PRO A 63 15.50 11.41 -9.84
CA PRO A 63 16.43 12.17 -10.67
C PRO A 63 17.18 13.25 -9.88
N ASN A 64 16.64 13.68 -8.73
CA ASN A 64 17.23 14.75 -7.92
C ASN A 64 18.48 14.27 -7.17
N HIS A 65 18.64 12.95 -6.98
CA HIS A 65 19.74 12.34 -6.24
C HIS A 65 20.47 11.23 -7.00
N ASP A 66 20.05 10.92 -8.24
CA ASP A 66 20.55 9.80 -9.04
C ASP A 66 20.46 8.45 -8.31
N ILE A 67 19.32 8.22 -7.67
CA ILE A 67 19.05 7.02 -6.86
C ILE A 67 17.93 6.20 -7.51
N THR A 68 18.16 4.89 -7.64
CA THR A 68 17.13 3.91 -8.02
C THR A 68 16.94 2.91 -6.89
N LEU A 69 15.69 2.70 -6.45
CA LEU A 69 15.31 1.80 -5.35
C LEU A 69 14.19 0.86 -5.78
N TRP A 70 14.25 -0.39 -5.32
CA TRP A 70 13.19 -1.39 -5.45
C TRP A 70 13.16 -2.30 -4.22
N GLU A 71 12.01 -2.86 -3.90
CA GLU A 71 11.81 -3.77 -2.75
C GLU A 71 11.59 -5.22 -3.20
N PHE A 72 11.87 -6.18 -2.28
CA PHE A 72 11.70 -7.61 -2.50
C PHE A 72 10.51 -8.16 -1.71
N HIS A 73 9.54 -8.79 -2.39
CA HIS A 73 8.53 -9.65 -1.75
C HIS A 73 8.23 -10.87 -2.62
N THR A 74 8.06 -12.04 -2.02
CA THR A 74 7.69 -13.29 -2.70
C THR A 74 6.18 -13.45 -2.76
N ASP A 75 5.62 -13.47 -3.96
CA ASP A 75 4.23 -13.88 -4.19
C ASP A 75 4.20 -15.37 -4.57
N GLN A 76 3.83 -16.23 -3.64
CA GLN A 76 3.37 -17.58 -3.94
C GLN A 76 1.99 -17.77 -3.33
N ASP A 77 0.99 -17.89 -4.20
CA ASP A 77 -0.35 -18.30 -3.80
C ASP A 77 -0.35 -19.82 -3.66
N ILE A 78 -0.34 -20.30 -2.42
CA ILE A 78 -0.47 -21.72 -2.11
C ILE A 78 -1.77 -21.86 -1.32
N THR A 79 -2.77 -22.54 -1.90
CA THR A 79 -4.10 -22.65 -1.28
C THR A 79 -4.05 -23.28 0.12
N SER A 80 -3.06 -24.14 0.39
CA SER A 80 -2.86 -24.79 1.71
C SER A 80 -2.47 -23.82 2.83
N VAL A 81 -2.18 -22.55 2.53
CA VAL A 81 -1.71 -21.59 3.54
C VAL A 81 -2.72 -20.48 3.84
N HIS A 82 -3.87 -20.42 3.16
CA HIS A 82 -4.83 -19.32 3.35
C HIS A 82 -5.23 -19.12 4.82
N GLU A 83 -5.52 -20.18 5.57
CA GLU A 83 -5.81 -20.08 7.00
C GLU A 83 -4.62 -19.56 7.82
N HIS A 84 -3.40 -20.04 7.51
CA HIS A 84 -2.19 -19.59 8.17
C HIS A 84 -1.95 -18.08 7.97
N TYR A 85 -1.99 -17.61 6.71
CA TYR A 85 -1.83 -16.19 6.41
C TYR A 85 -3.01 -15.36 6.92
N GLY A 86 -4.24 -15.89 6.89
CA GLY A 86 -5.39 -15.25 7.51
C GLY A 86 -5.23 -15.08 9.03
N ASN A 87 -4.62 -16.05 9.71
CA ASN A 87 -4.27 -15.94 11.12
C ASN A 87 -3.14 -14.93 11.36
N MET A 88 -2.17 -14.84 10.46
CA MET A 88 -1.16 -13.78 10.52
C MET A 88 -1.76 -12.39 10.34
N VAL A 89 -2.73 -12.21 9.43
CA VAL A 89 -3.48 -10.95 9.28
C VAL A 89 -4.15 -10.58 10.60
N ARG A 90 -4.93 -11.48 11.20
CA ARG A 90 -5.56 -11.25 12.51
C ARG A 90 -4.54 -10.92 13.58
N TRP A 91 -3.39 -11.59 13.57
CA TRP A 91 -2.32 -11.33 14.53
C TRP A 91 -1.74 -9.92 14.38
N VAL A 92 -1.45 -9.47 13.14
CA VAL A 92 -0.95 -8.11 12.85
C VAL A 92 -1.98 -7.05 13.28
N LEU A 93 -3.26 -7.23 12.93
CA LEU A 93 -4.33 -6.33 13.39
C LEU A 93 -4.39 -6.30 14.92
N GLY A 94 -4.24 -7.45 15.58
CA GLY A 94 -4.15 -7.53 17.03
C GLY A 94 -2.92 -6.84 17.62
N VAL A 95 -1.77 -6.83 16.93
CA VAL A 95 -0.58 -6.06 17.37
C VAL A 95 -0.88 -4.57 17.35
N VAL A 96 -1.47 -4.08 16.25
CA VAL A 96 -1.86 -2.66 16.12
C VAL A 96 -2.91 -2.28 17.17
N GLU A 97 -3.95 -3.11 17.34
CA GLU A 97 -4.97 -2.95 18.38
C GLU A 97 -4.33 -2.80 19.76
N ARG A 98 -3.46 -3.74 20.15
CA ARG A 98 -2.80 -3.71 21.46
C ARG A 98 -1.94 -2.46 21.63
N GLN A 99 -1.23 -2.01 20.60
CA GLN A 99 -0.41 -0.82 20.66
C GLN A 99 -1.27 0.44 20.86
N LEU A 100 -2.35 0.60 20.10
CA LEU A 100 -3.27 1.73 20.21
C LEU A 100 -3.99 1.73 21.56
N VAL A 101 -4.46 0.57 22.04
CA VAL A 101 -5.08 0.43 23.37
C VAL A 101 -4.09 0.78 24.48
N LYS A 102 -2.87 0.23 24.40
CA LYS A 102 -1.84 0.43 25.44
C LYS A 102 -1.43 1.90 25.56
N THR A 103 -1.26 2.58 24.43
CA THR A 103 -0.78 3.95 24.41
C THR A 103 -1.90 4.99 24.58
N GLY A 104 -3.13 4.66 24.17
CA GLY A 104 -4.24 5.61 24.12
C GLY A 104 -4.08 6.69 23.07
N HIS A 105 -3.00 6.66 22.28
CA HIS A 105 -2.74 7.64 21.23
C HIS A 105 -3.59 7.37 19.98
N PRO A 106 -3.92 8.42 19.21
CA PRO A 106 -4.69 8.28 17.99
C PRO A 106 -3.89 7.67 16.82
N TYR A 107 -2.57 7.56 16.93
CA TYR A 107 -1.68 7.00 15.90
C TYR A 107 -0.63 6.08 16.53
N LEU A 108 0.13 5.37 15.70
CA LEU A 108 1.14 4.41 16.17
C LEU A 108 2.29 5.09 16.94
N VAL A 109 2.60 6.34 16.61
CA VAL A 109 3.69 7.11 17.20
C VAL A 109 3.16 8.46 17.71
N GLY A 110 2.59 8.44 18.92
CA GLY A 110 2.07 9.64 19.56
C GLY A 110 0.84 10.20 18.84
N ASP A 111 0.70 11.53 18.86
CA ASP A 111 -0.54 12.18 18.45
C ASP A 111 -0.60 12.61 16.98
N LYS A 112 0.42 12.25 16.17
CA LYS A 112 0.50 12.63 14.75
C LYS A 112 0.56 11.41 13.85
N CYS A 113 -0.10 11.52 12.70
CA CYS A 113 0.01 10.55 11.63
C CYS A 113 1.43 10.62 11.05
N THR A 114 2.08 9.48 10.90
CA THR A 114 3.41 9.34 10.35
C THR A 114 3.44 8.31 9.23
N TYR A 115 4.59 8.15 8.59
CA TYR A 115 4.79 7.08 7.62
C TYR A 115 4.44 5.68 8.17
N ALA A 116 4.72 5.43 9.45
CA ALA A 116 4.40 4.17 10.12
C ALA A 116 2.89 3.87 10.07
N ASP A 117 2.05 4.91 10.04
CA ASP A 117 0.61 4.76 9.92
C ASP A 117 0.17 4.52 8.46
N LEU A 118 0.70 5.34 7.53
CA LEU A 118 0.30 5.35 6.13
C LEU A 118 0.62 4.05 5.38
N MET A 119 1.73 3.38 5.74
CA MET A 119 2.22 2.19 5.03
C MET A 119 1.27 0.98 5.11
N TYR A 120 0.32 0.97 6.06
CA TYR A 120 -0.68 -0.09 6.19
C TYR A 120 -1.83 0.06 5.19
N ILE A 121 -2.16 1.29 4.79
CA ILE A 121 -3.42 1.61 4.12
C ILE A 121 -3.60 0.88 2.79
N PRO A 122 -2.62 0.84 1.86
CA PRO A 122 -2.81 0.12 0.60
C PRO A 122 -3.12 -1.36 0.76
N PHE A 123 -2.58 -2.01 1.80
CA PHE A 123 -2.91 -3.41 2.11
C PHE A 123 -4.26 -3.53 2.79
N HIS A 124 -4.60 -2.63 3.70
CA HIS A 124 -5.88 -2.60 4.39
C HIS A 124 -7.06 -2.38 3.43
N LEU A 125 -6.85 -1.60 2.37
CA LEU A 125 -7.83 -1.37 1.30
C LEU A 125 -8.16 -2.62 0.47
N VAL A 126 -7.24 -3.59 0.41
CA VAL A 126 -7.44 -4.86 -0.32
C VAL A 126 -7.64 -6.05 0.65
N LEU A 127 -7.77 -5.76 1.95
CA LEU A 127 -7.67 -6.79 2.98
C LEU A 127 -8.90 -7.68 3.01
N ALA A 128 -10.10 -7.09 3.03
CA ALA A 128 -11.35 -7.86 3.10
C ALA A 128 -11.70 -8.50 1.75
N ASP A 129 -11.57 -7.76 0.66
CA ASP A 129 -12.01 -8.12 -0.70
C ASP A 129 -11.02 -9.02 -1.47
N LYS A 130 -9.71 -8.94 -1.20
CA LYS A 130 -8.70 -9.77 -1.88
C LYS A 130 -7.99 -10.74 -0.95
N LEU A 131 -7.45 -10.28 0.18
CA LEU A 131 -6.59 -11.10 1.03
C LEU A 131 -7.37 -12.07 1.93
N MET A 132 -8.51 -11.64 2.45
CA MET A 132 -9.33 -12.43 3.38
C MET A 132 -10.55 -13.07 2.73
N ARG A 133 -10.80 -12.83 1.44
CA ARG A 133 -11.98 -13.37 0.71
C ARG A 133 -12.10 -14.90 0.76
N ASN A 134 -10.97 -15.61 0.78
CA ASN A 134 -10.92 -17.07 0.85
C ASN A 134 -10.90 -17.61 2.29
N VAL A 135 -10.92 -16.72 3.29
CA VAL A 135 -10.81 -17.06 4.72
C VAL A 135 -12.08 -16.69 5.49
N SER A 136 -12.69 -15.54 5.18
CA SER A 136 -13.90 -15.06 5.82
C SER A 136 -14.67 -14.12 4.89
N ASN A 137 -15.96 -14.41 4.70
CA ASN A 137 -16.85 -13.56 3.91
C ASN A 137 -17.25 -12.27 4.65
N ASP A 138 -17.18 -12.26 5.98
CA ASP A 138 -17.59 -11.15 6.84
C ASP A 138 -16.40 -10.53 7.59
N PHE A 139 -15.21 -10.57 6.98
CA PHE A 139 -13.97 -10.16 7.65
C PHE A 139 -13.99 -8.70 8.11
N GLU A 140 -14.65 -7.80 7.38
CA GLU A 140 -14.77 -6.40 7.81
C GLU A 140 -15.55 -6.26 9.12
N GLN A 141 -16.63 -7.05 9.28
CA GLN A 141 -17.40 -7.08 10.52
C GLN A 141 -16.57 -7.70 11.66
N GLU A 142 -15.87 -8.80 11.37
CA GLU A 142 -14.92 -9.40 12.33
C GLU A 142 -13.88 -8.37 12.81
N TRP A 143 -13.33 -7.58 11.90
CA TRP A 143 -12.35 -6.55 12.23
C TRP A 143 -12.94 -5.48 13.15
N LYS A 144 -14.11 -4.93 12.82
CA LYS A 144 -14.81 -3.93 13.65
C LYS A 144 -15.03 -4.41 15.08
N GLU A 145 -15.40 -5.68 15.24
CA GLU A 145 -15.73 -6.25 16.55
C GLU A 145 -14.50 -6.62 17.36
N LYS A 146 -13.51 -7.29 16.73
CA LYS A 146 -12.34 -7.82 17.44
C LYS A 146 -11.22 -6.82 17.62
N PHE A 147 -11.08 -5.86 16.70
CA PHE A 147 -10.01 -4.85 16.72
C PHE A 147 -10.57 -3.43 16.47
N PRO A 148 -11.46 -2.94 17.34
CA PRO A 148 -12.17 -1.69 17.11
C PRO A 148 -11.25 -0.46 17.06
N ARG A 149 -10.17 -0.40 17.87
CA ARG A 149 -9.24 0.73 17.84
C ARG A 149 -8.42 0.75 16.56
N CYS A 150 -7.97 -0.41 16.11
CA CYS A 150 -7.31 -0.60 14.83
C CYS A 150 -8.24 -0.21 13.68
N TYR A 151 -9.50 -0.62 13.72
CA TYR A 151 -10.46 -0.26 12.67
C TYR A 151 -10.70 1.26 12.63
N GLU A 152 -10.93 1.89 13.78
CA GLU A 152 -11.12 3.35 13.90
C GLU A 152 -9.89 4.12 13.40
N TRP A 153 -8.69 3.69 13.79
CA TRP A 153 -7.41 4.23 13.34
C TRP A 153 -7.26 4.13 11.82
N ASN A 154 -7.56 2.97 11.24
CA ASN A 154 -7.52 2.77 9.80
C ASN A 154 -8.46 3.73 9.07
N MET A 155 -9.72 3.82 9.53
CA MET A 155 -10.72 4.72 8.93
C MET A 155 -10.34 6.20 9.05
N ARG A 156 -9.68 6.60 10.14
CA ARG A 156 -9.17 7.95 10.31
C ARG A 156 -8.12 8.30 9.27
N ILE A 157 -7.19 7.38 8.99
CA ILE A 157 -6.13 7.59 8.00
C ILE A 157 -6.71 7.54 6.58
N VAL A 158 -7.63 6.61 6.30
CA VAL A 158 -8.30 6.53 4.99
C VAL A 158 -8.95 7.86 4.61
N ARG A 159 -9.56 8.56 5.57
CA ARG A 159 -10.23 9.86 5.35
C ARG A 159 -9.28 11.04 5.09
N ARG A 160 -7.96 10.85 5.18
CA ARG A 160 -7.00 11.92 4.87
C ARG A 160 -7.07 12.27 3.38
N GLU A 161 -6.92 13.56 3.07
CA GLU A 161 -7.02 14.07 1.69
C GLU A 161 -6.03 13.39 0.74
N SER A 162 -4.76 13.27 1.15
CA SER A 162 -3.71 12.57 0.39
C SER A 162 -4.08 11.13 0.02
N VAL A 163 -4.70 10.41 0.96
CA VAL A 163 -5.14 9.03 0.78
C VAL A 163 -6.35 8.96 -0.14
N GLN A 164 -7.33 9.86 0.03
CA GLN A 164 -8.49 9.93 -0.87
C GLN A 164 -8.07 10.26 -2.31
N GLN A 165 -7.16 11.22 -2.51
CA GLN A 165 -6.62 11.53 -3.82
C GLN A 165 -5.88 10.34 -4.44
N ALA A 166 -5.09 9.60 -3.65
CA ALA A 166 -4.42 8.39 -4.12
C ALA A 166 -5.41 7.28 -4.50
N LEU A 167 -6.51 7.14 -3.75
CA LEU A 167 -7.57 6.18 -4.03
C LEU A 167 -8.31 6.51 -5.33
N GLU A 168 -8.68 7.77 -5.52
CA GLU A 168 -9.30 8.22 -6.77
C GLU A 168 -8.40 7.97 -7.98
N GLU A 169 -7.11 8.27 -7.85
CA GLU A 169 -6.10 8.00 -8.88
C GLU A 169 -5.96 6.50 -9.15
N LYS A 170 -5.97 5.68 -8.09
CA LYS A 170 -5.96 4.22 -8.19
C LYS A 170 -7.14 3.68 -8.97
N TYR A 171 -8.36 4.07 -8.59
CA TYR A 171 -9.55 3.56 -9.25
C TYR A 171 -9.62 4.03 -10.70
N ARG A 172 -9.24 5.28 -10.99
CA ARG A 172 -9.12 5.78 -12.37
C ARG A 172 -8.10 4.98 -13.17
N ALA A 173 -6.93 4.69 -12.61
CA ALA A 173 -5.90 3.90 -13.28
C ALA A 173 -6.37 2.45 -13.53
N MET A 174 -7.05 1.83 -12.55
CA MET A 174 -7.61 0.48 -12.69
C MET A 174 -8.68 0.44 -13.79
N ASP A 175 -9.62 1.39 -13.79
CA ASP A 175 -10.67 1.49 -14.81
C ASP A 175 -10.06 1.70 -16.21
N THR A 176 -9.03 2.54 -16.33
CA THR A 176 -8.29 2.77 -17.59
C THR A 176 -7.58 1.51 -18.10
N ALA A 177 -7.03 0.71 -17.18
CA ALA A 177 -6.35 -0.53 -17.48
C ALA A 177 -7.31 -1.73 -17.66
N GLY A 178 -8.62 -1.53 -17.56
CA GLY A 178 -9.61 -2.60 -17.68
C GLY A 178 -9.58 -3.63 -16.55
N TRP A 179 -9.03 -3.26 -15.37
CA TRP A 179 -8.93 -4.16 -14.23
C TRP A 179 -10.27 -4.31 -13.50
N PRO A 180 -10.74 -5.54 -13.23
CA PRO A 180 -11.97 -5.76 -12.49
C PRO A 180 -11.82 -5.31 -11.04
N ARG A 181 -12.89 -4.71 -10.50
CA ARG A 181 -12.98 -4.31 -9.10
C ARG A 181 -13.08 -5.54 -8.20
#